data_AF-A0A6J1JKZ5-F1
#
_entry.id   AF-A0A6J1JKZ5-F1
#
_cell.length_a   1.000
_cell.length_b   1.000
_cell.length_c   1.000
_cell.angle_alpha   90.00
_cell.angle_beta   90.00
_cell.angle_gamma   90.00
#
_symmetry.space_group_name_H-M   'P 1'
#
loop_
_entity.id
_entity.type
_entity.pdbx_description
1 polymer ?
#
loop_
_entity_poly.entity_id
_entity_poly.type
_entity_poly.pdbx_seq_one_letter_code
_entity_poly.pdbx_strand_id
1 'polypeptide(L)'
;MTAAATRFDTMSITLPSPYKITLTFETSTPPGRVPRSNSRALPLSPTLAMDFGKPLLAKHFTIKPEFFRHILTELPNSQDIVCVTPTTSEVKFSHESNEVILTPEAGQCTTVGYEGCVDTQFKIVLHPRTFFFDLSSKTCTSIWFCRTSNSGSVMAVQSSRSHAIYYIHFPPT
;
A
#
# COMPACT_ATOMS: atom_id res chain seq x y z
N MET A 1 21.02 13.29 -15.28
CA MET A 1 20.29 12.97 -16.53
C MET A 1 18.81 12.97 -16.20
N THR A 2 18.08 13.97 -16.69
CA THR A 2 16.62 14.05 -16.57
C THR A 2 16.02 13.12 -17.62
N ALA A 3 15.38 12.03 -17.18
CA ALA A 3 14.57 11.22 -18.08
C ALA A 3 13.50 12.12 -18.70
N ALA A 4 13.50 12.26 -20.02
CA ALA A 4 12.44 12.97 -20.72
C ALA A 4 11.11 12.31 -20.36
N ALA A 5 10.20 13.06 -19.73
CA ALA A 5 8.88 12.56 -19.40
C ALA A 5 8.17 12.16 -20.71
N THR A 6 8.07 10.86 -20.96
CA THR A 6 7.31 10.32 -22.09
C THR A 6 5.84 10.71 -21.91
N ARG A 7 5.40 11.75 -22.63
CA ARG A 7 3.99 12.16 -22.67
C ARG A 7 3.23 11.24 -23.62
N PHE A 8 2.29 10.49 -23.07
CA PHE A 8 1.27 9.75 -23.80
C PHE A 8 -0.10 10.15 -23.23
N ASP A 9 -1.14 10.06 -24.05
CA ASP A 9 -2.50 10.43 -23.67
C ASP A 9 -3.24 9.20 -23.12
N THR A 10 -3.02 8.04 -23.75
CA THR A 10 -3.63 6.76 -23.36
C THR A 10 -2.59 5.65 -23.31
N MET A 11 -2.74 4.75 -22.34
CA MET A 11 -2.00 3.49 -22.25
C MET A 11 -2.99 2.33 -22.21
N SER A 12 -2.81 1.39 -23.13
CA SER A 12 -3.58 0.15 -23.19
C SER A 12 -2.68 -1.02 -22.80
N ILE A 13 -3.20 -1.89 -21.94
CA ILE A 13 -2.52 -3.12 -21.53
C ILE A 13 -3.24 -4.30 -22.16
N THR A 14 -2.50 -5.17 -22.85
CA THR A 14 -3.03 -6.45 -23.36
C THR A 14 -2.18 -7.61 -22.88
N LEU A 15 -2.83 -8.74 -22.60
CA LEU A 15 -2.23 -9.98 -22.12
C LEU A 15 -2.44 -11.07 -23.20
N PRO A 16 -1.65 -11.05 -24.29
CA PRO A 16 -1.81 -12.03 -25.37
C PRO A 16 -1.47 -13.46 -24.93
N SER A 17 -0.72 -13.64 -23.84
CA SER A 17 -0.47 -14.93 -23.20
C SER A 17 -0.12 -14.74 -21.71
N PRO A 18 -0.09 -15.81 -20.90
CA PRO A 18 0.31 -15.74 -19.49
C PRO A 18 1.74 -15.23 -19.25
N TYR A 19 2.58 -15.22 -20.30
CA TYR A 19 4.02 -14.92 -20.23
C TYR A 19 4.39 -13.63 -20.95
N LYS A 20 3.41 -12.86 -21.42
CA LYS A 20 3.66 -11.66 -22.21
C LYS A 20 2.61 -10.60 -21.93
N ILE A 21 3.07 -9.39 -21.64
CA ILE A 21 2.26 -8.18 -21.57
C ILE A 21 2.68 -7.26 -22.71
N THR A 22 1.71 -6.65 -23.39
CA THR A 22 1.98 -5.60 -24.37
C THR A 22 1.38 -4.30 -23.86
N LEU A 23 2.25 -3.31 -23.66
CA LEU A 23 1.88 -1.94 -23.33
C LEU A 23 1.86 -1.12 -24.62
N THR A 24 0.71 -0.55 -24.95
CA THR A 24 0.55 0.34 -26.11
C THR A 24 0.32 1.76 -25.61
N PHE A 25 1.18 2.68 -26.03
CA PHE A 25 1.11 4.09 -25.67
C PHE A 25 0.67 4.89 -26.90
N GLU A 26 -0.39 5.66 -26.76
CA GLU A 26 -0.93 6.49 -27.83
C GLU A 26 -0.82 7.97 -27.46
N THR A 27 -0.38 8.76 -28.42
CA THR A 27 -0.38 10.23 -28.35
C THR A 27 -1.24 10.77 -29.48
N SER A 28 -2.35 11.40 -29.12
CA SER A 28 -3.34 12.03 -30.00
C SER A 28 -3.35 13.57 -29.87
N THR A 29 -2.55 14.13 -28.96
CA THR A 29 -2.42 15.58 -28.78
C THR A 29 -1.22 16.20 -29.55
N PRO A 30 -1.38 17.41 -30.14
CA PRO A 30 -2.63 18.15 -30.31
C PRO A 30 -3.52 17.60 -31.45
N PRO A 31 -4.83 17.94 -31.48
CA PRO A 31 -5.77 17.47 -32.50
C PRO A 31 -5.28 17.80 -33.92
N GLY A 32 -5.37 16.84 -34.85
CA GLY A 32 -4.94 16.99 -36.24
C GLY A 32 -3.57 16.38 -36.58
N ARG A 33 -2.85 15.82 -35.59
CA ARG A 33 -1.67 14.98 -35.85
C ARG A 33 -2.07 13.52 -36.06
N VAL A 34 -1.32 12.81 -36.91
CA VAL A 34 -1.43 11.34 -37.03
C VAL A 34 -1.12 10.74 -35.65
N PRO A 35 -2.04 9.94 -35.05
CA PRO A 35 -1.80 9.30 -33.77
C PRO A 35 -0.51 8.49 -33.83
N ARG A 36 0.41 8.76 -32.89
CA ARG A 36 1.62 7.95 -32.74
C ARG A 36 1.30 6.86 -31.72
N SER A 37 1.35 5.62 -32.18
CA SER A 37 1.23 4.44 -31.33
C SER A 37 2.60 3.78 -31.19
N ASN A 38 3.05 3.59 -29.95
CA ASN A 38 4.26 2.83 -29.64
C ASN A 38 3.87 1.65 -28.77
N SER A 39 4.17 0.44 -29.22
CA SER A 39 3.95 -0.78 -28.44
C SER A 39 5.26 -1.32 -27.89
N ARG A 40 5.23 -1.80 -26.65
CA ARG A 40 6.33 -2.54 -26.02
C ARG A 40 5.80 -3.85 -25.46
N ALA A 41 6.36 -4.95 -25.96
CA ALA A 41 6.16 -6.26 -25.38
C ALA A 41 7.16 -6.47 -24.25
N LEU A 42 6.68 -6.85 -23.07
CA LEU A 42 7.50 -7.22 -21.93
C LEU A 42 7.23 -8.68 -21.58
N PRO A 43 8.28 -9.47 -21.26
CA PRO A 43 8.09 -10.80 -20.73
C PRO A 43 7.42 -10.70 -19.35
N LEU A 44 6.41 -11.53 -19.12
CA LEU A 44 5.88 -11.80 -17.79
C LEU A 44 6.48 -13.10 -17.29
N SER A 45 7.01 -13.06 -16.08
CA SER A 45 7.29 -14.27 -15.31
C SER A 45 6.13 -14.42 -14.34
N PRO A 46 5.13 -15.30 -14.63
CA PRO A 46 4.05 -15.53 -13.68
C PRO A 46 4.68 -15.98 -12.37
N THR A 47 4.46 -15.20 -11.32
CA THR A 47 4.94 -15.52 -9.98
C THR A 47 4.23 -16.78 -9.50
N LEU A 48 4.97 -17.66 -8.82
CA LEU A 48 4.36 -18.72 -8.02
C LEU A 48 3.34 -18.07 -7.07
N ALA A 49 2.14 -18.65 -6.99
CA ALA A 49 1.13 -18.21 -6.05
C ALA A 49 1.73 -18.30 -4.63
N MET A 50 2.11 -17.15 -4.07
CA MET A 50 2.56 -17.06 -2.68
C MET A 50 1.33 -17.06 -1.79
N ASP A 51 1.28 -17.98 -0.83
CA ASP A 51 0.26 -17.99 0.20
C ASP A 51 0.62 -16.95 1.28
N PHE A 52 -0.01 -15.79 1.18
CA PHE A 52 0.15 -14.70 2.16
C PHE A 52 -0.81 -14.79 3.34
N GLY A 53 -1.57 -15.89 3.47
CA GLY A 53 -2.61 -16.04 4.48
C GLY A 53 -3.84 -15.18 4.17
N LYS A 54 -4.97 -15.53 4.80
CA LYS A 54 -6.23 -14.78 4.63
C LYS A 54 -6.25 -13.58 5.58
N PRO A 55 -6.54 -12.36 5.11
CA PRO A 55 -6.75 -11.20 5.97
C PRO A 55 -7.87 -11.44 6.99
N LEU A 56 -7.60 -11.17 8.26
CA LEU A 56 -8.57 -11.29 9.35
C LEU A 56 -9.40 -10.02 9.44
N LEU A 57 -10.31 -9.80 8.49
CA LEU A 57 -11.09 -8.56 8.37
C LEU A 57 -11.99 -8.27 9.58
N ALA A 58 -12.34 -9.29 10.37
CA ALA A 58 -13.05 -9.09 11.63
C ALA A 58 -12.21 -8.31 12.67
N LYS A 59 -10.88 -8.26 12.51
CA LYS A 59 -9.94 -7.56 13.40
C LYS A 59 -9.04 -6.64 12.58
N HIS A 60 -9.43 -5.38 12.47
CA HIS A 60 -8.71 -4.42 11.66
C HIS A 60 -8.78 -3.02 12.25
N PHE A 61 -7.87 -2.16 11.83
CA PHE A 61 -7.99 -0.74 12.08
C PHE A 61 -7.74 0.05 10.80
N THR A 62 -8.27 1.27 10.76
CA THR A 62 -8.10 2.19 9.65
C THR A 62 -7.52 3.50 10.14
N ILE A 63 -6.68 4.12 9.32
CA ILE A 63 -6.11 5.45 9.58
C ILE A 63 -6.21 6.30 8.32
N LYS A 64 -6.22 7.62 8.51
CA LYS A 64 -6.14 8.56 7.39
C LYS A 64 -4.70 8.73 6.91
N PRO A 65 -4.48 9.13 5.63
CA PRO A 65 -3.15 9.27 5.07
C PRO A 65 -2.24 10.22 5.85
N GLU A 66 -2.77 11.30 6.40
CA GLU A 66 -2.01 12.28 7.19
C GLU A 66 -1.37 11.67 8.43
N PHE A 67 -2.06 10.79 9.15
CA PHE A 67 -1.53 10.10 10.32
C PHE A 67 -0.51 9.04 9.93
N PHE A 68 -0.71 8.37 8.80
CA PHE A 68 0.30 7.45 8.27
C PHE A 68 1.58 8.18 7.87
N ARG A 69 1.48 9.37 7.26
CA ARG A 69 2.64 10.20 6.93
C ARG A 69 3.37 10.70 8.19
N HIS A 70 2.62 10.99 9.26
CA HIS A 70 3.21 11.29 10.57
C HIS A 70 4.02 10.09 11.10
N ILE A 71 3.47 8.86 11.06
CA ILE A 71 4.21 7.64 11.42
C ILE A 71 5.51 7.49 10.61
N LEU A 72 5.42 7.70 9.28
CA LEU A 72 6.58 7.66 8.38
C LEU A 72 7.62 8.78 8.64
N THR A 73 7.28 9.80 9.41
CA THR A 73 8.18 10.92 9.73
C THR A 73 8.83 10.73 11.10
N GLU A 74 8.05 10.32 12.09
CA GLU A 74 8.50 10.23 13.49
C GLU A 74 9.33 8.97 13.79
N LEU A 75 9.03 7.83 13.17
CA LEU A 75 9.83 6.63 13.39
C LEU A 75 11.23 6.79 12.75
N PRO A 76 12.31 6.23 13.31
CA PRO A 76 13.67 6.32 12.74
C PRO A 76 13.82 5.54 11.43
N ASN A 77 14.78 5.87 10.56
CA ASN A 77 14.90 5.41 9.16
C ASN A 77 15.56 4.02 8.91
N SER A 78 15.83 3.23 9.95
CA SER A 78 16.70 2.04 9.91
C SER A 78 15.96 0.71 9.68
N GLN A 79 15.96 0.17 8.45
CA GLN A 79 15.45 -1.19 8.11
C GLN A 79 14.17 -1.58 8.88
N ASP A 80 13.20 -0.65 8.92
CA ASP A 80 12.16 -0.54 9.94
C ASP A 80 11.16 -1.69 9.95
N ILE A 81 11.45 -2.76 10.70
CA ILE A 81 10.41 -3.66 11.20
C ILE A 81 9.68 -2.91 12.32
N VAL A 82 8.50 -2.38 12.01
CA VAL A 82 7.66 -1.65 12.97
C VAL A 82 6.70 -2.62 13.62
N CYS A 83 6.70 -2.64 14.95
CA CYS A 83 5.72 -3.38 15.75
C CYS A 83 4.44 -2.54 15.87
N VAL A 84 3.33 -3.13 15.46
CA VAL A 84 1.99 -2.54 15.50
C VAL A 84 1.18 -3.28 16.55
N THR A 85 0.66 -2.56 17.53
CA THR A 85 -0.14 -3.11 18.63
C THR A 85 -1.47 -2.36 18.70
N PRO A 86 -2.52 -2.86 18.01
CA PRO A 86 -3.84 -2.29 18.10
C PRO A 86 -4.61 -2.81 19.31
N THR A 87 -5.35 -1.93 19.95
CA THR A 87 -6.31 -2.23 21.02
C THR A 87 -7.63 -1.52 20.68
N THR A 88 -8.61 -1.56 21.57
CA THR A 88 -9.85 -0.79 21.41
C THR A 88 -9.68 0.70 21.66
N SER A 89 -8.66 1.12 22.42
CA SER A 89 -8.44 2.52 22.83
C SER A 89 -7.29 3.20 22.11
N GLU A 90 -6.37 2.43 21.53
CA GLU A 90 -5.21 2.97 20.83
C GLU A 90 -4.63 1.99 19.82
N VAL A 91 -3.93 2.55 18.83
CA VAL A 91 -3.05 1.82 17.94
C VAL A 91 -1.65 2.36 18.11
N LYS A 92 -0.75 1.51 18.61
CA LYS A 92 0.64 1.86 18.81
C LYS A 92 1.53 1.31 17.70
N PHE A 93 2.33 2.18 17.10
CA PHE A 93 3.43 1.86 16.21
C PHE A 93 4.73 2.07 16.97
N SER A 94 5.62 1.07 17.00
CA SER A 94 6.84 1.13 17.79
C SER A 94 8.03 0.56 17.03
N HIS A 95 9.17 1.21 17.18
CA HIS A 95 10.48 0.76 16.69
C HIS A 95 11.55 1.21 17.68
N GLU A 96 12.25 0.24 18.30
CA GLU A 96 13.22 0.49 19.36
C GLU A 96 12.63 1.36 20.49
N SER A 97 13.21 2.54 20.76
CA SER A 97 12.74 3.48 21.77
C SER A 97 11.72 4.51 21.27
N ASN A 98 11.34 4.45 19.99
CA ASN A 98 10.42 5.39 19.38
C ASN A 98 9.03 4.77 19.23
N GLU A 99 8.00 5.53 19.58
CA GLU A 99 6.63 5.11 19.39
C GLU A 99 5.75 6.26 18.89
N VAL A 100 4.74 5.89 18.11
CA VAL A 100 3.65 6.76 17.67
C VAL A 100 2.36 6.09 18.08
N ILE A 101 1.56 6.79 18.87
CA ILE A 101 0.28 6.30 19.39
C ILE A 101 -0.83 7.09 18.70
N LEU A 102 -1.78 6.36 18.10
CA LEU A 102 -2.99 6.93 17.53
C LEU A 102 -4.20 6.49 18.36
N THR A 103 -5.13 7.41 18.62
CA THR A 103 -6.34 7.09 19.39
C THR A 103 -7.63 7.31 18.59
N PRO A 104 -8.64 6.42 18.74
CA PRO A 104 -9.95 6.65 18.14
C PRO A 104 -10.65 7.91 18.66
N GLU A 105 -10.46 8.25 19.95
CA GLU A 105 -11.06 9.42 20.60
C GLU A 105 -10.58 10.73 19.95
N ALA A 106 -9.31 10.79 19.54
CA ALA A 106 -8.77 11.93 18.80
C ALA A 106 -9.09 11.89 17.29
N GLY A 107 -9.87 10.90 16.83
CA GLY A 107 -10.22 10.72 15.42
C GLY A 107 -9.03 10.34 14.52
N GLN A 108 -7.96 9.79 15.11
CA GLN A 108 -6.72 9.46 14.41
C GLN A 108 -6.77 8.07 13.75
N CYS A 109 -7.56 7.16 14.34
CA CYS A 109 -7.79 5.83 13.84
C CYS A 109 -9.23 5.35 14.10
N THR A 110 -9.63 4.25 13.48
CA THR A 110 -10.83 3.49 13.85
C THR A 110 -10.45 2.04 13.99
N THR A 111 -10.83 1.41 15.10
CA THR A 111 -10.49 0.04 15.44
C THR A 111 -11.75 -0.83 15.47
N VAL A 112 -11.66 -2.06 14.97
CA VAL A 112 -12.80 -2.99 14.90
C VAL A 112 -12.36 -4.38 15.37
N GLY A 113 -13.11 -4.98 16.29
CA GLY A 113 -12.96 -6.39 16.68
C GLY A 113 -11.79 -6.71 17.61
N TYR A 114 -11.26 -5.71 18.31
CA TYR A 114 -10.17 -5.86 19.27
C TYR A 114 -10.65 -6.01 20.73
N GLU A 115 -11.95 -6.07 20.97
CA GLU A 115 -12.53 -6.22 22.31
C GLU A 115 -12.05 -7.51 22.97
N GLY A 116 -11.47 -7.41 24.18
CA GLY A 116 -11.00 -8.56 24.96
C GLY A 116 -9.81 -9.33 24.35
N CYS A 117 -9.13 -8.78 23.35
CA CYS A 117 -8.00 -9.46 22.71
C CYS A 117 -6.69 -9.26 23.49
N VAL A 118 -5.99 -10.36 23.76
CA VAL A 118 -4.72 -10.35 24.52
C VAL A 118 -3.48 -10.36 23.61
N ASP A 119 -3.61 -10.89 22.39
CA ASP A 119 -2.55 -10.92 21.37
C ASP A 119 -3.04 -10.27 20.06
N THR A 120 -2.69 -9.01 19.89
CA THR A 120 -3.04 -8.21 18.71
C THR A 120 -1.83 -7.74 17.92
N GLN A 121 -0.62 -7.99 18.43
CA GLN A 121 0.60 -7.40 17.90
C GLN A 121 1.01 -8.03 16.57
N PHE A 122 1.39 -7.23 15.59
CA PHE A 122 2.00 -7.71 14.36
C PHE A 122 3.07 -6.76 13.86
N LYS A 123 3.83 -7.20 12.86
CA LYS A 123 4.94 -6.44 12.29
C LYS A 123 4.63 -5.99 10.87
N ILE A 124 5.11 -4.80 10.52
CA ILE A 124 5.10 -4.24 9.17
C ILE A 124 6.50 -3.74 8.82
N VAL A 125 6.77 -3.57 7.53
CA VAL A 125 8.03 -3.01 7.04
C VAL A 125 7.74 -1.69 6.30
N LEU A 126 8.31 -0.58 6.77
CA LEU A 126 8.08 0.74 6.17
C LEU A 126 9.23 1.22 5.28
N HIS A 127 10.14 0.31 4.90
CA HIS A 127 11.23 0.56 3.96
C HIS A 127 10.92 -0.01 2.57
N PRO A 128 11.18 0.73 1.46
CA PRO A 128 11.65 2.11 1.41
C PRO A 128 10.53 3.12 1.69
N ARG A 129 10.79 4.15 2.51
CA ARG A 129 9.76 5.13 2.89
C ARG A 129 9.19 5.94 1.74
N THR A 130 9.99 6.20 0.71
CA THR A 130 9.55 6.94 -0.49
C THR A 130 8.33 6.26 -1.12
N PHE A 131 8.33 4.93 -1.21
CA PHE A 131 7.18 4.17 -1.68
C PHE A 131 5.92 4.45 -0.84
N PHE A 132 6.04 4.41 0.49
CA PHE A 132 4.91 4.63 1.40
C PHE A 132 4.44 6.08 1.45
N PHE A 133 5.34 7.05 1.27
CA PHE A 133 4.99 8.47 1.13
C PHE A 133 4.22 8.74 -0.17
N ASP A 134 4.61 8.11 -1.27
CA ASP A 134 3.91 8.23 -2.56
C ASP A 134 2.56 7.52 -2.53
N LEU A 135 2.51 6.35 -1.89
CA LEU A 135 1.29 5.57 -1.73
C LEU A 135 0.24 6.29 -0.87
N SER A 136 0.69 7.04 0.15
CA SER A 136 -0.15 7.90 1.00
C SER A 136 -0.36 9.32 0.44
N SER A 137 -0.19 9.49 -0.87
CA SER A 137 -0.42 10.77 -1.55
C SER A 137 -1.90 11.18 -1.54
N LYS A 138 -2.19 12.37 -2.09
CA LYS A 138 -3.51 13.03 -2.10
C LYS A 138 -4.66 12.21 -2.70
N THR A 139 -4.38 11.08 -3.35
CA THR A 139 -5.40 10.19 -3.90
C THR A 139 -5.86 9.10 -2.94
N CYS A 140 -5.16 8.90 -1.83
CA CYS A 140 -5.54 7.93 -0.80
C CYS A 140 -6.61 8.53 0.11
N THR A 141 -7.64 7.76 0.47
CA THR A 141 -8.70 8.19 1.41
C THR A 141 -8.58 7.51 2.77
N SER A 142 -8.18 6.24 2.78
CA SER A 142 -7.99 5.47 4.01
C SER A 142 -6.96 4.37 3.79
N ILE A 143 -6.28 4.01 4.88
CA ILE A 143 -5.29 2.94 4.93
C ILE A 143 -5.74 1.96 6.00
N TRP A 144 -5.90 0.70 5.61
CA TRP A 144 -6.41 -0.36 6.47
C TRP A 144 -5.27 -1.30 6.85
N PHE A 145 -5.28 -1.77 8.09
CA PHE A 145 -4.32 -2.73 8.59
C PHE A 145 -5.03 -3.89 9.27
N CYS A 146 -4.57 -5.11 9.01
CA CYS A 146 -5.06 -6.31 9.68
C CYS A 146 -3.99 -7.40 9.71
N ARG A 147 -4.11 -8.32 10.67
CA ARG A 147 -3.34 -9.58 10.68
C ARG A 147 -3.88 -10.53 9.61
N THR A 148 -3.05 -11.50 9.26
CA THR A 148 -3.42 -12.62 8.40
C THR A 148 -3.45 -13.92 9.20
N SER A 149 -4.09 -14.95 8.65
CA SER A 149 -4.21 -16.27 9.28
C SER A 149 -2.88 -17.02 9.49
N ASN A 150 -1.80 -16.59 8.83
CA ASN A 150 -0.47 -17.20 8.96
C ASN A 150 0.49 -16.37 9.84
N SER A 151 -0.03 -15.46 10.67
CA SER A 151 0.73 -14.55 11.54
C SER A 151 1.48 -13.41 10.83
N GLY A 152 1.31 -13.23 9.52
CA GLY A 152 1.73 -12.02 8.81
C GLY A 152 0.73 -10.87 8.98
N SER A 153 0.90 -9.81 8.22
CA SER A 153 -0.04 -8.68 8.19
C SER A 153 -0.24 -8.11 6.79
N VAL A 154 -1.30 -7.34 6.62
CA VAL A 154 -1.66 -6.70 5.37
C VAL A 154 -1.98 -5.24 5.62
N MET A 155 -1.43 -4.38 4.77
CA MET A 155 -1.88 -3.00 4.59
C MET A 155 -2.65 -2.89 3.27
N ALA A 156 -3.87 -2.36 3.32
CA ALA A 156 -4.67 -2.08 2.15
C ALA A 156 -4.88 -0.58 1.98
N VAL A 157 -4.55 -0.06 0.79
CA VAL A 157 -4.64 1.37 0.47
C VAL A 157 -5.67 1.58 -0.62
N GLN A 158 -6.72 2.32 -0.30
CA GLN A 158 -7.80 2.62 -1.24
C GLN A 158 -7.45 3.86 -2.08
N SER A 159 -7.51 3.72 -3.41
CA SER A 159 -7.36 4.84 -4.33
C SER A 159 -8.72 5.47 -4.66
N SER A 160 -8.90 6.74 -4.30
CA SER A 160 -10.13 7.52 -4.61
C SER A 160 -10.47 7.59 -6.10
N ARG A 161 -9.49 7.42 -7.00
CA ARG A 161 -9.65 7.71 -8.43
C ARG A 161 -9.93 6.49 -9.30
N SER A 162 -9.68 5.28 -8.82
CA SER A 162 -9.56 4.11 -9.71
C SER A 162 -10.35 2.88 -9.27
N HIS A 163 -11.14 2.96 -8.18
CA HIS A 163 -11.74 1.79 -7.51
C HIS A 163 -10.71 0.67 -7.21
N ALA A 164 -9.42 1.00 -7.27
CA ALA A 164 -8.34 0.07 -7.02
C ALA A 164 -7.94 0.10 -5.55
N ILE A 165 -7.65 -1.08 -5.03
CA ILE A 165 -7.09 -1.27 -3.69
C ILE A 165 -5.72 -1.90 -3.87
N TYR A 166 -4.69 -1.24 -3.34
CA TYR A 166 -3.35 -1.80 -3.28
C TYR A 166 -3.23 -2.61 -2.00
N TYR A 167 -2.89 -3.89 -2.13
CA TYR A 167 -2.58 -4.76 -0.99
C TYR A 167 -1.07 -4.93 -0.87
N ILE A 168 -0.55 -4.60 0.32
CA ILE A 168 0.84 -4.76 0.69
C ILE A 168 0.89 -5.82 1.76
N HIS A 169 1.54 -6.94 1.44
CA HIS A 169 1.69 -8.07 2.34
C HIS A 169 3.02 -7.98 3.09
N PHE A 170 2.95 -8.13 4.41
CA PHE A 170 4.11 -8.28 5.27
C PHE A 170 4.13 -9.72 5.78
N PRO A 171 5.10 -10.54 5.35
CA PRO A 171 5.19 -11.93 5.78
C PRO A 171 5.46 -12.02 7.29
N PRO A 172 5.20 -13.18 7.91
CA PRO A 172 5.62 -13.43 9.29
C PRO A 172 7.15 -13.31 9.38
N THR A 173 7.66 -12.57 10.37
CA THR A 173 9.09 -12.45 10.68
C THR A 173 9.45 -13.27 11.91
#